data_AF-V2WLV2-F1
#
_entry.id   AF-V2WLV2-F1
#
_cell.length_a   1.000
_cell.length_b   1.000
_cell.length_c   1.000
_cell.angle_alpha   90.00
_cell.angle_beta   90.00
_cell.angle_gamma   90.00
#
_symmetry.space_group_name_H-M   'P 1'
#
loop_
_entity.id
_entity.type
_entity.pdbx_description
1 polymer ?
#
loop_
_entity_poly.entity_id
_entity_poly.type
_entity_poly.pdbx_seq_one_letter_code
_entity_poly.pdbx_strand_id
1 'polypeptide(L)'
;MEKMPEHLRLPKALKIKFKVPKFHLPTYVKKCFAPYAFNFTESVGLTDGEGIEQVWSMLNEIASLSLMMTSVHFSESLLKKLLRAISEAIVHRLAFEAFIDGLKIHHSAELALWESQVVVWEEGRNSFCPYDLLVNTITLSKLKLELAAEEHQKEVEEKGTSDHTISGMVIEAIEIEEVQCSLITTLEKKNLSKFQQTTIQKTRTALLHCI
;
A
#
# COMPACT_ATOMS: atom_id res chain seq x y z
N MET A 1 21.17 -2.50 -30.86
CA MET A 1 22.01 -3.67 -30.53
C MET A 1 22.89 -4.16 -31.68
N GLU A 2 22.55 -3.89 -32.95
CA GLU A 2 23.37 -4.34 -34.10
C GLU A 2 24.81 -3.80 -34.10
N LYS A 3 25.04 -2.63 -33.49
CA LYS A 3 26.38 -2.03 -33.35
C LYS A 3 27.26 -2.68 -32.27
N MET A 4 26.74 -3.59 -31.43
CA MET A 4 27.56 -4.30 -30.43
C MET A 4 28.30 -5.49 -31.05
N PRO A 5 29.50 -5.83 -30.53
CA PRO A 5 30.19 -7.07 -30.83
C PRO A 5 29.28 -8.29 -30.63
N GLU A 6 29.42 -9.30 -31.50
CA GLU A 6 28.51 -10.44 -31.57
C GLU A 6 28.36 -11.19 -30.23
N HIS A 7 29.46 -11.35 -29.49
CA HIS A 7 29.48 -12.00 -28.17
C HIS A 7 28.80 -11.21 -27.04
N LEU A 8 28.51 -9.91 -27.25
CA LEU A 8 27.80 -9.06 -26.28
C LEU A 8 26.32 -8.85 -26.68
N ARG A 9 25.89 -9.37 -27.83
CA ARG A 9 24.50 -9.26 -28.26
C ARG A 9 23.65 -10.21 -27.42
N LEU A 10 22.55 -9.68 -26.90
CA LEU A 10 21.57 -10.49 -26.19
C LEU A 10 20.93 -11.49 -27.17
N PRO A 11 20.71 -12.76 -26.75
CA PRO A 11 20.04 -13.74 -27.59
C PRO A 11 18.66 -13.24 -28.04
N LYS A 12 18.30 -13.46 -29.31
CA LYS A 12 16.98 -13.04 -29.84
C LYS A 12 15.79 -13.67 -29.10
N ALA A 13 15.99 -14.83 -28.48
CA ALA A 13 14.98 -15.52 -27.69
C ALA A 13 14.80 -14.94 -26.28
N LEU A 14 15.68 -14.05 -25.83
CA LEU A 14 15.62 -13.48 -24.49
C LEU A 14 14.47 -12.46 -24.39
N LYS A 15 13.47 -12.77 -23.55
CA LYS A 15 12.39 -11.84 -23.21
C LYS A 15 12.82 -10.98 -22.03
N ILE A 16 13.03 -9.68 -22.26
CA ILE A 16 13.38 -8.73 -21.21
C ILE A 16 12.12 -7.98 -20.77
N LYS A 17 11.80 -8.05 -19.47
CA LYS A 17 10.73 -7.27 -18.84
C LYS A 17 11.39 -6.12 -18.06
N PHE A 18 11.17 -4.87 -18.49
CA PHE A 18 11.65 -3.70 -17.77
C PHE A 18 10.74 -3.39 -16.59
N LYS A 19 11.35 -3.00 -15.47
CA LYS A 19 10.67 -2.68 -14.21
C LYS A 19 11.31 -1.45 -13.58
N VAL A 20 10.54 -0.79 -12.73
CA VAL A 20 10.94 0.43 -12.03
C VAL A 20 11.00 0.11 -10.53
N PRO A 21 12.13 0.40 -9.85
CA PRO A 21 12.23 0.28 -8.40
C PRO A 21 11.10 1.01 -7.69
N LYS A 22 10.62 0.44 -6.59
CA LYS A 22 9.39 0.89 -5.91
C LYS A 22 9.47 2.32 -5.40
N PHE A 23 10.64 2.82 -5.03
CA PHE A 23 10.85 4.19 -4.57
C PHE A 23 10.60 5.20 -5.68
N HIS A 24 10.97 4.85 -6.92
CA HIS A 24 10.78 5.74 -8.07
C HIS A 24 9.37 5.64 -8.63
N LEU A 25 8.70 4.50 -8.51
CA LEU A 25 7.39 4.24 -9.12
C LEU A 25 6.32 5.31 -8.78
N PRO A 26 6.21 5.83 -7.54
CA PRO A 26 5.28 6.91 -7.18
C PRO A 26 5.41 8.19 -7.99
N THR A 27 6.62 8.49 -8.52
CA THR A 27 6.87 9.72 -9.28
C THR A 27 6.39 9.62 -10.74
N TYR A 28 5.99 8.44 -11.19
CA TYR A 28 5.47 8.22 -12.53
C TYR A 28 3.96 8.48 -12.61
N VAL A 29 3.43 8.53 -13.83
CA VAL A 29 1.98 8.58 -14.09
C VAL A 29 1.31 7.25 -13.73
N LYS A 30 0.06 7.29 -13.24
CA LYS A 30 -0.69 6.10 -12.77
C LYS A 30 -0.67 4.91 -13.73
N LYS A 31 -0.79 5.15 -15.04
CA LYS A 31 -0.73 4.11 -16.09
C LYS A 31 0.56 3.29 -16.10
N CYS A 32 1.65 3.81 -15.53
CA CYS A 32 2.93 3.13 -15.45
C CYS A 32 3.09 2.30 -14.18
N PHE A 33 2.18 2.36 -13.21
CA PHE A 33 2.36 1.65 -11.95
C PHE A 33 2.29 0.15 -12.18
N ALA A 34 1.13 -0.36 -12.61
CA ALA A 34 0.94 -1.79 -12.70
C ALA A 34 1.89 -2.48 -13.70
N PRO A 35 2.11 -1.95 -14.91
CA PRO A 35 3.00 -2.59 -15.88
C PRO A 35 4.47 -2.65 -15.44
N TYR A 36 4.94 -1.70 -14.62
CA TYR A 36 6.35 -1.59 -14.24
C TYR A 36 6.64 -1.98 -12.78
N ALA A 37 5.62 -2.22 -11.95
CA ALA A 37 5.79 -2.71 -10.60
C ALA A 37 6.26 -4.17 -10.56
N PHE A 38 7.24 -4.45 -9.70
CA PHE A 38 7.71 -5.83 -9.46
C PHE A 38 6.61 -6.74 -8.90
N ASN A 39 5.73 -6.21 -8.04
CA ASN A 39 4.66 -6.99 -7.40
C ASN A 39 3.63 -7.59 -8.40
N PHE A 40 3.46 -6.96 -9.57
CA PHE A 40 2.51 -7.41 -10.62
C PHE A 40 3.25 -8.00 -11.82
N THR A 41 4.43 -8.58 -11.54
CA THR A 41 5.24 -9.24 -12.54
C THR A 41 5.31 -10.71 -12.20
N GLU A 42 4.71 -11.52 -13.06
CA GLU A 42 4.91 -12.96 -13.08
C GLU A 42 6.38 -13.35 -12.82
N SER A 43 6.56 -14.35 -11.96
CA SER A 43 7.86 -14.92 -11.56
C SER A 43 8.78 -14.00 -10.74
N VAL A 44 8.32 -12.79 -10.39
CA VAL A 44 9.07 -11.91 -9.47
C VAL A 44 8.56 -12.11 -8.05
N GLY A 45 9.47 -12.41 -7.13
CA GLY A 45 9.18 -12.47 -5.70
C GLY A 45 8.92 -11.10 -5.07
N LEU A 46 8.63 -11.08 -3.76
CA LEU A 46 8.46 -9.81 -3.04
C LEU A 46 9.81 -9.08 -2.93
N THR A 47 10.02 -8.09 -3.78
CA THR A 47 11.20 -7.23 -3.79
C THR A 47 10.80 -5.79 -4.12
N ASP A 48 11.58 -4.83 -3.64
CA ASP A 48 11.43 -3.43 -3.99
C ASP A 48 12.30 -3.00 -5.18
N GLY A 49 13.27 -3.83 -5.57
CA GLY A 49 14.26 -3.49 -6.61
C GLY A 49 15.27 -2.42 -6.17
N GLU A 50 15.24 -1.97 -4.91
CA GLU A 50 16.05 -0.86 -4.39
C GLU A 50 17.41 -1.32 -3.88
N GLY A 51 17.58 -2.62 -3.61
CA GLY A 51 18.77 -3.13 -2.92
C GLY A 51 20.09 -2.70 -3.56
N ILE A 52 20.16 -2.65 -4.90
CA ILE A 52 21.36 -2.17 -5.59
C ILE A 52 21.56 -0.65 -5.39
N GLU A 53 20.50 0.14 -5.48
CA GLU A 53 20.56 1.60 -5.32
C GLU A 53 20.85 2.02 -3.88
N GLN A 54 20.30 1.30 -2.89
CA GLN A 54 20.61 1.51 -1.48
C GLN A 54 22.08 1.19 -1.17
N VAL A 55 22.60 0.09 -1.72
CA VAL A 55 24.02 -0.26 -1.60
C VAL A 55 24.88 0.80 -2.29
N TRP A 56 24.50 1.27 -3.48
CA TRP A 56 25.19 2.37 -4.15
C TRP A 56 25.15 3.68 -3.38
N SER A 57 24.03 4.03 -2.74
CA SER A 57 23.91 5.23 -1.90
C SER A 57 24.88 5.16 -0.72
N MET A 58 24.93 4.03 -0.03
CA MET A 58 25.87 3.79 1.06
C MET A 58 27.33 3.77 0.56
N LEU A 59 27.60 3.11 -0.56
CA LEU A 59 28.93 3.06 -1.16
C LEU A 59 29.38 4.43 -1.65
N ASN A 60 28.50 5.30 -2.15
CA ASN A 60 28.86 6.66 -2.53
C ASN A 60 29.34 7.47 -1.31
N GLU A 61 28.74 7.27 -0.14
CA GLU A 61 29.21 7.90 1.11
C GLU A 61 30.55 7.32 1.59
N ILE A 62 30.80 6.03 1.34
CA ILE A 62 32.01 5.32 1.80
C ILE A 62 33.11 5.33 0.75
N ALA A 63 32.84 5.63 -0.53
CA ALA A 63 33.80 5.63 -1.64
C ALA A 63 34.91 6.67 -1.44
N SER A 64 34.67 7.69 -0.60
CA SER A 64 35.70 8.62 -0.12
C SER A 64 36.68 8.02 0.90
N LEU A 65 36.47 6.77 1.35
CA LEU A 65 37.29 6.08 2.35
C LEU A 65 37.75 4.72 1.82
N SER A 66 39.04 4.41 1.99
CA SER A 66 39.69 3.14 1.58
C SER A 66 39.19 1.90 2.34
N LEU A 67 38.01 1.93 2.95
CA LEU A 67 37.44 0.90 3.82
C LEU A 67 36.68 -0.21 3.09
N MET A 68 36.76 -0.26 1.75
CA MET A 68 36.07 -1.20 0.86
C MET A 68 36.32 -2.69 1.18
N MET A 69 37.19 -3.01 2.14
CA MET A 69 37.57 -4.36 2.57
C MET A 69 36.80 -4.95 3.75
N THR A 70 35.81 -4.25 4.35
CA THR A 70 35.07 -4.79 5.52
C THR A 70 33.85 -5.64 5.18
N SER A 71 33.74 -6.18 3.95
CA SER A 71 32.63 -7.04 3.50
C SER A 71 32.65 -8.48 4.08
N VAL A 72 33.45 -8.76 5.11
CA VAL A 72 33.70 -10.11 5.64
C VAL A 72 32.45 -10.75 6.28
N HIS A 73 31.45 -9.96 6.66
CA HIS A 73 30.19 -10.48 7.24
C HIS A 73 29.03 -10.59 6.25
N PHE A 74 29.22 -10.20 4.97
CA PHE A 74 28.14 -10.23 3.99
C PHE A 74 27.67 -11.66 3.70
N SER A 75 28.61 -12.59 3.48
CA SER A 75 28.33 -14.01 3.22
C SER A 75 27.60 -14.69 4.39
N GLU A 76 28.04 -14.47 5.62
CA GLU A 76 27.40 -15.00 6.82
C GLU A 76 25.98 -14.43 7.00
N SER A 77 25.81 -13.13 6.74
CA SER A 77 24.48 -12.50 6.80
C SER A 77 23.53 -13.05 5.75
N LEU A 78 24.01 -13.29 4.52
CA LEU A 78 23.23 -13.88 3.44
C LEU A 78 22.82 -15.31 3.77
N LEU A 79 23.73 -16.10 4.33
CA LEU A 79 23.42 -17.46 4.78
C LEU A 79 22.34 -17.47 5.87
N LYS A 80 22.46 -16.61 6.88
CA LYS A 80 21.44 -16.46 7.94
C LYS A 80 20.07 -16.05 7.37
N LYS A 81 20.06 -15.08 6.44
CA LYS A 81 18.84 -14.64 5.75
C LYS A 81 18.23 -15.76 4.91
N LEU A 82 19.06 -16.54 4.20
CA LEU A 82 18.59 -17.67 3.39
C LEU A 82 17.97 -18.76 4.26
N LEU A 83 18.61 -19.15 5.36
CA LEU A 83 18.08 -20.15 6.30
C LEU A 83 16.73 -19.70 6.86
N ARG A 84 16.62 -18.42 7.25
CA ARG A 84 15.35 -17.84 7.69
C ARG A 84 14.29 -17.84 6.58
N ALA A 85 14.65 -17.41 5.37
CA ALA A 85 13.75 -17.38 4.22
C ALA A 85 13.20 -18.77 3.86
N ILE A 86 13.99 -19.84 4.01
CA ILE A 86 13.51 -21.22 3.81
C ILE A 86 12.42 -21.55 4.83
N SER A 87 12.64 -21.24 6.11
CA SER A 87 11.64 -21.52 7.15
C SER A 87 10.35 -20.71 6.96
N GLU A 88 10.48 -19.42 6.60
CA GLU A 88 9.34 -18.54 6.34
C GLU A 88 8.59 -18.95 5.07
N ALA A 89 9.30 -19.46 4.04
CA ALA A 89 8.67 -19.93 2.81
C ALA A 89 7.69 -21.10 3.03
N ILE A 90 7.97 -21.99 3.98
CA ILE A 90 7.07 -23.08 4.34
C ILE A 90 5.78 -22.51 4.95
N VAL A 91 5.90 -21.61 5.92
CA VAL A 91 4.75 -20.97 6.58
C VAL A 91 3.91 -20.19 5.58
N HIS A 92 4.56 -19.40 4.72
CA HIS A 92 3.88 -18.60 3.70
C HIS A 92 3.19 -19.49 2.65
N ARG A 93 3.80 -20.63 2.27
CA ARG A 93 3.18 -21.59 1.35
C ARG A 93 1.89 -22.16 1.93
N LEU A 94 1.93 -22.64 3.17
CA LEU A 94 0.76 -23.21 3.84
C LEU A 94 -0.35 -22.17 4.01
N ALA A 95 -0.01 -20.95 4.43
CA ALA A 95 -0.97 -19.86 4.55
C ALA A 95 -1.60 -19.50 3.19
N PHE A 96 -0.79 -19.48 2.13
CA PHE A 96 -1.27 -19.21 0.77
C PHE A 96 -2.23 -20.31 0.27
N GLU A 97 -1.89 -21.58 0.47
CA GLU A 97 -2.76 -22.71 0.09
C GLU A 97 -4.10 -22.66 0.82
N ALA A 98 -4.08 -22.48 2.15
CA ALA A 98 -5.29 -22.35 2.95
C ALA A 98 -6.17 -21.17 2.51
N PHE A 99 -5.55 -20.03 2.18
CA PHE A 99 -6.26 -18.85 1.68
C PHE A 99 -6.91 -19.12 0.31
N ILE A 100 -6.18 -19.73 -0.62
CA ILE A 100 -6.69 -20.09 -1.95
C ILE A 100 -7.83 -21.11 -1.84
N ASP A 101 -7.73 -22.09 -0.96
CA ASP A 101 -8.80 -23.06 -0.74
C ASP A 101 -10.06 -22.38 -0.18
N GLY A 102 -9.90 -21.43 0.75
CA GLY A 102 -11.01 -20.58 1.22
C GLY A 102 -11.65 -19.79 0.08
N LEU A 103 -10.86 -19.18 -0.80
CA LEU A 103 -11.38 -18.45 -1.96
C LEU A 103 -12.12 -19.37 -2.94
N LYS A 104 -11.64 -20.58 -3.18
CA LYS A 104 -12.33 -21.56 -4.04
C LYS A 104 -13.66 -22.00 -3.45
N ILE A 105 -13.77 -22.10 -2.13
CA ILE A 105 -15.02 -22.49 -1.46
C ILE A 105 -16.05 -21.36 -1.51
N HIS A 106 -15.64 -20.14 -1.15
CA HIS A 106 -16.57 -19.03 -0.92
C HIS A 106 -16.75 -18.10 -2.13
N HIS A 107 -15.74 -18.00 -3.01
CA HIS A 107 -15.64 -16.97 -4.06
C HIS A 107 -15.17 -17.54 -5.41
N SER A 108 -15.54 -18.78 -5.74
CA SER A 108 -15.06 -19.49 -6.95
C SER A 108 -15.28 -18.73 -8.26
N ALA A 109 -16.45 -18.10 -8.44
CA ALA A 109 -16.78 -17.35 -9.65
C ALA A 109 -15.92 -16.08 -9.80
N GLU A 110 -15.72 -15.35 -8.71
CA GLU A 110 -14.90 -14.13 -8.66
C GLU A 110 -13.42 -14.46 -8.91
N LEU A 111 -12.93 -15.56 -8.32
CA LEU A 111 -11.58 -16.06 -8.53
C LEU A 111 -11.33 -16.39 -10.01
N ALA A 112 -12.24 -17.15 -10.65
CA ALA A 112 -12.10 -17.52 -12.06
C ALA A 112 -12.14 -16.30 -12.99
N LEU A 113 -12.99 -15.31 -12.69
CA LEU A 113 -13.03 -14.04 -13.42
C LEU A 113 -11.71 -13.29 -13.28
N TRP A 114 -11.19 -13.17 -12.06
CA TRP A 114 -9.94 -12.47 -11.78
C TRP A 114 -8.74 -13.14 -12.45
N GLU A 115 -8.61 -14.46 -12.36
CA GLU A 115 -7.55 -15.23 -13.02
C GLU A 115 -7.55 -14.99 -14.54
N SER A 116 -8.73 -14.99 -15.17
CA SER A 116 -8.89 -14.67 -16.59
C SER A 116 -8.43 -13.24 -16.92
N GLN A 117 -8.81 -12.25 -16.09
CA GLN A 117 -8.39 -10.86 -16.28
C GLN A 117 -6.87 -10.69 -16.16
N VAL A 118 -6.23 -11.38 -15.20
CA VAL A 118 -4.77 -11.34 -15.02
C VAL A 118 -4.06 -11.91 -16.23
N VAL A 119 -4.46 -13.09 -16.73
CA VAL A 119 -3.83 -13.71 -17.91
C VAL A 119 -3.92 -12.79 -19.13
N VAL A 120 -5.10 -12.27 -19.44
CA VAL A 120 -5.31 -11.33 -20.55
C VAL A 120 -4.46 -10.07 -20.40
N TRP A 121 -4.37 -9.55 -19.18
CA TRP A 121 -3.55 -8.37 -18.91
C TRP A 121 -2.06 -8.65 -19.02
N GLU A 122 -1.57 -9.81 -18.61
CA GLU A 122 -0.14 -10.14 -18.65
C GLU A 122 0.39 -10.31 -20.09
N GLU A 123 -0.47 -10.74 -21.03
CA GLU A 123 -0.17 -10.86 -22.46
C GLU A 123 -0.04 -9.50 -23.15
N GLY A 124 -0.98 -8.58 -22.89
CA GLY A 124 -1.08 -7.31 -23.62
C GLY A 124 -0.55 -6.08 -22.89
N ARG A 125 -0.62 -6.05 -21.54
CA ARG A 125 -0.30 -4.96 -20.58
C ARG A 125 -0.78 -3.54 -20.95
N ASN A 126 -1.58 -3.41 -22.00
CA ASN A 126 -2.08 -2.15 -22.57
C ASN A 126 -3.60 -1.99 -22.41
N SER A 127 -4.27 -3.04 -21.92
CA SER A 127 -5.72 -3.11 -21.67
C SER A 127 -6.05 -2.84 -20.20
N PHE A 128 -7.33 -3.01 -19.82
CA PHE A 128 -7.79 -2.98 -18.44
C PHE A 128 -6.82 -3.68 -17.48
N CYS A 129 -6.40 -2.97 -16.44
CA CYS A 129 -5.50 -3.47 -15.41
C CYS A 129 -6.32 -4.00 -14.23
N PRO A 130 -6.27 -5.31 -13.91
CA PRO A 130 -6.99 -5.84 -12.76
C PRO A 130 -6.46 -5.28 -11.44
N TYR A 131 -5.17 -4.93 -11.37
CA TYR A 131 -4.52 -4.41 -10.16
C TYR A 131 -4.79 -2.94 -9.87
N ASP A 132 -5.37 -2.20 -10.82
CA ASP A 132 -5.77 -0.83 -10.56
C ASP A 132 -6.97 -0.87 -9.62
N LEU A 133 -6.75 -0.46 -8.36
CA LEU A 133 -7.83 -0.29 -7.41
C LEU A 133 -8.81 0.72 -8.00
N LEU A 134 -10.06 0.28 -8.21
CA LEU A 134 -11.17 1.19 -8.42
C LEU A 134 -11.18 2.11 -7.22
N VAL A 135 -10.87 3.39 -7.46
CA VAL A 135 -10.94 4.41 -6.43
C VAL A 135 -12.42 4.63 -6.15
N ASN A 136 -13.00 3.73 -5.37
CA ASN A 136 -14.21 4.01 -4.61
C ASN A 136 -13.75 4.95 -3.51
N THR A 137 -13.53 6.22 -3.86
CA THR A 137 -13.47 7.32 -2.89
C THR A 137 -14.87 7.43 -2.30
N ILE A 138 -15.20 6.51 -1.40
CA ILE A 138 -16.17 6.77 -0.35
C ILE A 138 -15.46 7.78 0.53
N THR A 139 -15.71 9.06 0.27
CA THR A 139 -15.25 10.10 1.18
C THR A 139 -15.98 9.91 2.50
N LEU A 140 -15.31 10.25 3.60
CA LEU A 140 -15.94 10.20 4.93
C LEU A 140 -17.26 10.98 4.95
N SER A 141 -17.31 12.11 4.24
CA SER A 141 -18.52 12.92 4.03
C SER A 141 -19.64 12.16 3.32
N LYS A 142 -19.33 11.33 2.32
CA LYS A 142 -20.32 10.50 1.62
C LYS A 142 -20.87 9.42 2.55
N LEU A 143 -20.01 8.80 3.34
CA LEU A 143 -20.39 7.78 4.32
C LEU A 143 -21.29 8.37 5.43
N LYS A 144 -20.92 9.53 5.99
CA LYS A 144 -21.76 10.25 6.96
C LYS A 144 -23.14 10.58 6.40
N LEU A 145 -23.21 11.01 5.13
CA LEU A 145 -24.48 11.31 4.47
C LEU A 145 -25.35 10.06 4.30
N GLU A 146 -24.75 8.93 3.90
CA GLU A 146 -25.44 7.65 3.72
C GLU A 146 -26.00 7.14 5.05
N LEU A 147 -25.18 7.15 6.11
CA LEU A 147 -25.60 6.79 7.47
C LEU A 147 -26.74 7.67 7.99
N ALA A 148 -26.65 8.99 7.82
CA ALA A 148 -27.70 9.92 8.23
C ALA A 148 -29.00 9.74 7.42
N ALA A 149 -28.90 9.37 6.13
CA ALA A 149 -30.06 9.10 5.29
C ALA A 149 -30.77 7.79 5.67
N GLU A 150 -30.00 6.72 5.95
CA GLU A 150 -30.53 5.44 6.45
C GLU A 150 -31.26 5.63 7.79
N GLU A 151 -30.70 6.44 8.67
CA GLU A 151 -31.30 6.76 9.96
C GLU A 151 -32.60 7.55 9.83
N HIS A 152 -32.63 8.57 8.96
CA HIS A 152 -33.84 9.31 8.65
C HIS A 152 -34.93 8.39 8.10
N GLN A 153 -34.57 7.45 7.21
CA GLN A 153 -35.52 6.51 6.65
C GLN A 153 -36.10 5.55 7.71
N LYS A 154 -35.26 5.06 8.63
CA LYS A 154 -35.70 4.20 9.74
C LYS A 154 -36.67 4.93 10.68
N GLU A 155 -36.43 6.19 11.00
CA GLU A 155 -37.34 7.01 11.84
C GLU A 155 -38.69 7.31 11.14
N VAL A 156 -38.70 7.38 9.81
CA VAL A 156 -39.94 7.54 9.03
C VAL A 156 -40.76 6.25 9.01
N GLU A 157 -40.10 5.08 8.99
CA GLU A 157 -40.74 3.76 8.92
C GLU A 157 -41.13 3.20 10.31
N GLU A 158 -40.28 3.38 11.32
CA GLU A 158 -40.48 2.95 12.71
C GLU A 158 -40.73 4.16 13.60
N LYS A 159 -41.98 4.32 14.05
CA LYS A 159 -42.39 5.47 14.85
C LYS A 159 -41.87 5.35 16.29
N GLY A 160 -40.61 5.71 16.48
CA GLY A 160 -39.93 6.05 17.74
C GLY A 160 -39.27 4.88 18.48
N THR A 161 -38.00 5.05 18.87
CA THR A 161 -37.59 5.28 20.28
C THR A 161 -36.07 5.12 20.43
N SER A 162 -35.31 6.21 20.35
CA SER A 162 -34.05 6.47 21.07
C SER A 162 -33.44 7.77 20.55
N ASP A 163 -33.08 8.71 21.44
CA ASP A 163 -32.31 9.92 21.08
C ASP A 163 -30.88 9.58 20.60
N HIS A 164 -30.46 8.31 20.70
CA HIS A 164 -29.14 7.82 20.32
C HIS A 164 -29.27 6.56 19.47
N THR A 165 -29.15 6.73 18.16
CA THR A 165 -28.99 5.61 17.23
C THR A 165 -27.52 5.19 17.18
N ILE A 166 -27.27 3.93 16.83
CA ILE A 166 -25.91 3.42 16.63
C ILE A 166 -25.19 4.20 15.51
N SER A 167 -25.93 4.60 14.47
CA SER A 167 -25.43 5.42 13.36
C SER A 167 -24.97 6.80 13.86
N GLY A 168 -25.82 7.52 14.60
CA GLY A 168 -25.47 8.79 15.21
C GLY A 168 -24.27 8.70 16.15
N MET A 169 -24.19 7.65 16.98
CA MET A 169 -23.03 7.40 17.84
C MET A 169 -21.74 7.22 17.04
N VAL A 170 -21.79 6.50 15.92
CA VAL A 170 -20.63 6.27 15.04
C VAL A 170 -20.22 7.57 14.35
N ILE A 171 -21.17 8.37 13.86
CA ILE A 171 -20.90 9.68 13.24
C ILE A 171 -20.23 10.61 14.24
N GLU A 172 -20.77 10.72 15.46
CA GLU A 172 -20.22 11.57 16.53
C GLU A 172 -18.80 11.12 16.92
N ALA A 173 -18.59 9.80 17.07
CA ALA A 173 -17.26 9.26 17.39
C ALA A 173 -16.22 9.59 16.31
N ILE A 174 -16.60 9.48 15.04
CA ILE A 174 -15.75 9.86 13.90
C ILE A 174 -15.43 11.36 13.93
N GLU A 175 -16.40 12.22 14.28
CA GLU A 175 -16.19 13.67 14.39
C GLU A 175 -15.24 14.05 15.51
N ILE A 176 -15.38 13.39 16.66
CA ILE A 176 -14.46 13.55 17.78
C ILE A 176 -13.03 13.13 17.36
N GLU A 177 -12.88 11.98 16.69
CA GLU A 177 -11.58 11.50 16.21
C GLU A 177 -10.94 12.47 15.21
N GLU A 178 -11.71 13.01 14.26
CA GLU A 178 -11.23 13.98 13.28
C GLU A 178 -10.68 15.25 13.95
N VAL A 179 -11.38 15.76 14.96
CA VAL A 179 -10.94 16.91 15.77
C VAL A 179 -9.67 16.57 16.56
N GLN A 180 -9.58 15.36 17.14
CA GLN A 180 -8.42 14.90 17.89
C GLN A 180 -7.18 14.76 16.99
N CYS A 181 -7.30 14.13 15.81
CA CYS A 181 -6.21 14.01 14.85
C CYS A 181 -5.68 15.38 14.41
N SER A 182 -6.57 16.32 14.07
CA SER A 182 -6.20 17.69 13.70
C SER A 182 -5.45 18.42 14.82
N LEU A 183 -5.87 18.21 16.07
CA LEU A 183 -5.20 18.74 17.25
C LEU A 183 -3.77 18.17 17.40
N ILE A 184 -3.60 16.86 17.25
CA ILE A 184 -2.29 16.19 17.31
C ILE A 184 -1.36 16.77 16.24
N THR A 185 -1.80 16.82 14.98
CA THR A 185 -1.02 17.39 13.88
C THR A 185 -0.65 18.85 14.12
N THR A 186 -1.51 19.62 14.78
CA THR A 186 -1.21 21.01 15.14
C THR A 186 -0.15 21.07 16.26
N LEU A 187 -0.22 20.20 17.26
CA LEU A 187 0.72 20.15 18.38
C LEU A 187 2.14 19.69 17.98
N GLU A 188 2.28 18.88 16.93
CA GLU A 188 3.57 18.45 16.40
C GLU A 188 4.40 19.59 15.78
N LYS A 189 3.79 20.75 15.52
CA LYS A 189 4.48 21.92 14.96
C LYS A 189 5.39 22.56 16.02
N LYS A 190 6.70 22.62 15.73
CA LYS A 190 7.74 23.14 16.65
C LYS A 190 7.56 24.60 17.06
N ASN A 191 6.91 25.44 16.24
CA ASN A 191 6.69 26.86 16.52
C ASN A 191 5.21 27.21 16.35
N LEU A 192 4.48 27.31 17.46
CA LEU A 192 3.06 27.65 17.49
C LEU A 192 2.86 29.16 17.73
N SER A 193 2.12 29.81 16.84
CA SER A 193 1.71 31.21 17.03
C SER A 193 0.71 31.34 18.17
N LYS A 194 0.59 32.54 18.76
CA LYS A 194 -0.43 32.83 19.81
C LYS A 194 -1.86 32.54 19.32
N PHE A 195 -2.12 32.75 18.03
CA PHE A 195 -3.40 32.41 17.42
C PHE A 195 -3.62 30.89 17.42
N GLN A 196 -2.62 30.10 17.02
CA GLN A 196 -2.71 28.63 17.02
C GLN A 196 -2.85 28.07 18.44
N GLN A 197 -2.14 28.62 19.42
CA GLN A 197 -2.29 28.25 20.83
C GLN A 197 -3.71 28.53 21.35
N THR A 198 -4.30 29.66 20.95
CA THR A 198 -5.69 30.00 21.28
C THR A 198 -6.67 29.00 20.66
N THR A 199 -6.47 28.62 19.39
CA THR A 199 -7.28 27.61 18.71
C THR A 199 -7.17 26.25 19.39
N ILE A 200 -5.95 25.79 19.71
CA ILE A 200 -5.71 24.55 20.46
C ILE A 200 -6.50 24.55 21.78
N GLN A 201 -6.45 25.65 22.53
CA GLN A 201 -7.16 25.72 23.80
C GLN A 201 -8.68 25.65 23.62
N LYS A 202 -9.24 26.36 22.63
CA LYS A 202 -10.66 26.27 22.28
C LYS A 202 -11.06 24.86 21.87
N THR A 203 -10.27 24.21 21.03
CA THR A 203 -10.52 22.83 20.57
C THR A 203 -10.46 21.83 21.73
N ARG A 204 -9.49 21.97 22.64
CA ARG A 204 -9.42 21.14 23.87
C ARG A 204 -10.65 21.33 24.76
N THR A 205 -11.10 22.56 24.94
CA THR A 205 -12.32 22.83 25.71
C THR A 205 -13.55 22.22 25.04
N ALA A 206 -13.69 22.32 23.72
CA ALA A 206 -14.80 21.69 23.00
C ALA A 206 -14.82 20.16 23.16
N LEU A 207 -13.65 19.51 23.05
CA LEU A 207 -13.54 18.05 23.23
C LEU A 207 -13.94 17.57 24.63
N LEU A 208 -13.74 18.39 25.68
CA LEU A 208 -14.19 18.07 27.04
C LEU A 208 -15.71 18.08 27.19
N HIS A 209 -16.44 18.72 26.27
CA HIS A 209 -17.90 18.75 26.27
C HIS A 209 -18.53 17.62 25.43
N CYS A 210 -17.72 16.89 24.65
CA CYS A 210 -18.16 15.77 23.80
C CYS A 210 -18.06 14.40 24.50
N ILE A 211 -17.46 14.34 25.70
CA ILE A 211 -17.31 13.14 26.55
C ILE A 211 -18.22 13.29 27.76
#